data_AF-A0A4S2S7F6-F1
#
_entry.id   AF-A0A4S2S7F6-F1
#
_cell.length_a   1.000
_cell.length_b   1.000
_cell.length_c   1.000
_cell.angle_alpha   90.00
_cell.angle_beta   90.00
_cell.angle_gamma   90.00
#
_symmetry.space_group_name_H-M   'P 1'
#
loop_
_entity.id
_entity.type
_entity.pdbx_description
1 polymer ?
#
loop_
_entity_poly.entity_id
_entity_poly.type
_entity_poly.pdbx_seq_one_letter_code
_entity_poly.pdbx_strand_id
1 'polypeptide(L)'
;MANTAIRVRLTQGASESDIAALKAWLERERKLEARRDSGELEIHERAGTEDGSTSPMGAGMEIVLVLIGAAANTLFDEVLEQVKSGVRAWRENRRSVERGEPPEVEVAPESDGR
;
A
#
# COMPACT_ATOMS: atom_id res chain seq x y z
N MET A 1 19.93 -5.02 -4.77
CA MET A 1 19.13 -3.78 -4.63
C MET A 1 18.54 -3.81 -3.24
N ALA A 2 18.57 -2.70 -2.52
CA ALA A 2 17.98 -2.58 -1.20
C ALA A 2 16.52 -2.16 -1.40
N ASN A 3 15.57 -3.07 -1.23
CA ASN A 3 14.16 -2.70 -1.27
C ASN A 3 13.83 -2.08 0.09
N THR A 4 13.57 -0.78 0.11
CA THR A 4 13.18 -0.06 1.31
C THR A 4 11.76 0.46 1.23
N ALA A 5 11.05 0.19 0.13
CA ALA A 5 9.69 0.67 -0.03
C ALA A 5 8.77 -0.37 -0.69
N ILE A 6 7.52 -0.35 -0.27
CA ILE A 6 6.44 -1.23 -0.74
C ILE A 6 5.37 -0.33 -1.33
N ARG A 7 5.01 -0.59 -2.57
CA ARG A 7 3.92 0.08 -3.27
C ARG A 7 2.65 -0.76 -3.19
N VAL A 8 1.55 -0.09 -2.88
CA VAL A 8 0.20 -0.65 -2.92
C VAL A 8 -0.61 0.18 -3.91
N ARG A 9 -1.01 -0.43 -5.02
CA ARG A 9 -1.77 0.21 -6.09
C ARG A 9 -3.19 -0.36 -6.14
N LEU A 10 -4.18 0.51 -6.19
CA LEU A 10 -5.55 0.12 -6.49
C LEU A 10 -5.77 0.33 -7.99
N THR A 11 -6.22 -0.69 -8.71
CA THR A 11 -6.28 -0.66 -10.18
C THR A 11 -7.71 -0.49 -10.69
N GLN A 12 -8.52 -1.54 -10.60
CA GLN A 12 -9.85 -1.59 -11.18
C GLN A 12 -10.92 -1.21 -10.15
N GLY A 13 -11.78 -0.26 -10.52
CA GLY A 13 -12.97 0.11 -9.73
C GLY A 13 -12.69 0.88 -8.44
N ALA A 14 -11.47 1.41 -8.26
CA ALA A 14 -11.07 2.12 -7.06
C ALA A 14 -11.38 3.62 -7.14
N SER A 15 -11.94 4.15 -6.05
CA SER A 15 -12.13 5.58 -5.80
C SER A 15 -11.04 6.14 -4.88
N GLU A 16 -10.89 7.47 -4.84
CA GLU A 16 -10.00 8.14 -3.87
C GLU A 16 -10.36 7.80 -2.42
N SER A 17 -11.65 7.60 -2.13
CA SER A 17 -12.11 7.16 -0.81
C SER A 17 -11.57 5.76 -0.45
N ASP A 18 -11.31 4.91 -1.44
CA ASP A 18 -10.80 3.55 -1.22
C ASP A 18 -9.33 3.55 -0.88
N ILE A 19 -8.58 4.48 -1.47
CA ILE A 19 -7.18 4.77 -1.13
C ILE A 19 -7.10 5.23 0.33
N ALA A 20 -7.86 6.25 0.70
CA ALA A 20 -7.85 6.79 2.06
C ALA A 20 -8.29 5.73 3.09
N ALA A 21 -9.32 4.93 2.76
CA ALA A 21 -9.79 3.85 3.62
C ALA A 21 -8.74 2.73 3.79
N LEU A 22 -8.06 2.33 2.70
CA LEU A 22 -7.00 1.32 2.77
C LEU A 22 -5.79 1.84 3.54
N LYS A 23 -5.38 3.09 3.34
CA LYS A 23 -4.29 3.70 4.12
C LYS A 23 -4.62 3.70 5.61
N ALA A 24 -5.80 4.21 5.98
CA ALA A 24 -6.22 4.23 7.37
C ALA A 24 -6.31 2.82 7.99
N TRP A 25 -6.68 1.81 7.19
CA TRP A 25 -6.65 0.41 7.62
C TRP A 25 -5.22 -0.08 7.89
N LEU A 26 -4.29 0.15 6.96
CA LEU A 26 -2.88 -0.26 7.11
C LEU A 26 -2.18 0.47 8.26
N GLU A 27 -2.47 1.74 8.47
CA GLU A 27 -1.93 2.53 9.59
C GLU A 27 -2.36 2.01 10.96
N ARG A 28 -3.49 1.29 11.04
CA ARG A 28 -4.06 0.70 12.26
C ARG A 28 -3.78 -0.80 12.40
N GLU A 29 -3.12 -1.42 11.42
CA GLU A 29 -2.70 -2.81 11.56
C GLU A 29 -1.63 -2.86 12.66
N ARG A 30 -1.86 -3.65 13.71
CA ARG A 30 -1.05 -3.64 14.94
C ARG A 30 0.47 -3.72 14.74
N LYS A 31 0.93 -4.54 13.80
CA LYS A 31 2.35 -4.71 13.50
C LYS A 31 2.91 -3.53 12.72
N LEU A 32 2.14 -3.00 11.75
CA LEU A 32 2.54 -1.81 11.00
C LEU A 32 2.51 -0.55 11.89
N GLU A 33 1.49 -0.42 12.73
CA GLU A 33 1.36 0.64 13.74
C GLU A 33 2.57 0.64 14.68
N ALA A 34 2.94 -0.51 15.26
CA ALA A 34 4.10 -0.59 16.15
C ALA A 34 5.42 -0.14 15.49
N ARG A 35 5.59 -0.39 14.18
CA ARG A 35 6.77 0.05 13.41
C ARG A 35 6.73 1.54 13.10
N ARG A 36 5.55 2.09 12.82
CA ARG A 36 5.35 3.53 12.66
C ARG A 36 5.65 4.28 13.95
N ASP A 37 5.14 3.79 15.07
CA ASP A 37 5.36 4.39 16.39
C ASP A 37 6.84 4.33 16.80
N SER A 38 7.55 3.30 16.34
CA SER A 38 9.00 3.14 16.54
C SER A 38 9.85 3.96 15.55
N GLY A 39 9.24 4.62 14.57
CA GLY A 39 9.92 5.41 13.53
C GLY A 39 10.62 4.56 12.46
N GLU A 40 10.30 3.28 12.35
CA GLU A 40 10.88 2.33 11.38
C GLU A 40 10.10 2.28 10.06
N LEU A 41 8.89 2.84 10.04
CA LEU A 41 7.96 2.76 8.91
C LEU A 41 7.19 4.07 8.76
N GLU A 42 7.12 4.57 7.53
CA GLU A 42 6.20 5.63 7.14
C GLU A 42 5.23 5.14 6.06
N ILE A 43 4.00 5.66 6.06
CA ILE A 43 2.96 5.31 5.10
C ILE A 43 2.41 6.59 4.48
N HIS A 44 2.55 6.72 3.17
CA HIS A 44 2.21 7.93 2.41
C HIS A 44 1.26 7.61 1.26
N GLU A 45 0.44 8.59 0.87
CA GLU A 45 -0.26 8.57 -0.41
C GLU A 45 0.59 9.30 -1.45
N ARG A 46 0.66 8.77 -2.67
CA ARG A 46 1.39 9.38 -3.78
C ARG A 46 0.59 9.22 -5.08
N ALA A 47 0.71 10.19 -5.98
CA ALA A 47 0.28 9.99 -7.37
C ALA A 47 1.14 8.90 -8.01
N GLY A 48 0.50 7.90 -8.62
CA GLY A 48 1.21 6.79 -9.28
C GLY A 48 2.02 7.26 -10.48
N THR A 49 3.15 6.59 -10.71
CA THR A 49 4.02 6.83 -11.86
C THR A 49 3.58 5.89 -12.98
N GLU A 50 2.66 6.35 -13.83
CA GLU A 50 2.30 5.63 -15.06
C GLU A 50 3.21 6.07 -16.20
N ASP A 51 4.28 5.31 -16.45
CA ASP A 51 4.92 5.28 -17.76
C ASP A 51 3.97 4.56 -18.75
N GLY A 52 3.09 5.33 -19.38
CA GLY A 52 2.60 4.99 -20.73
C GLY A 52 1.23 4.34 -20.90
N SER A 53 0.24 4.53 -19.99
CA SER A 53 -1.14 4.12 -20.32
C SER A 53 -2.16 5.23 -20.12
N THR A 54 -2.95 5.39 -21.18
CA THR A 54 -3.92 6.45 -21.43
C THR A 54 -5.20 6.23 -20.62
N SER A 55 -5.17 6.47 -19.31
CA SER A 55 -6.39 6.56 -18.49
C SER A 55 -6.91 8.01 -18.49
N PRO A 56 -8.16 8.28 -18.91
CA PRO A 56 -8.68 9.65 -19.06
C PRO A 56 -9.00 10.37 -17.74
N MET A 57 -8.80 9.72 -16.58
CA MET A 57 -8.92 10.32 -15.25
C MET A 57 -7.58 10.17 -14.53
N GLY A 58 -7.18 11.19 -13.78
CA GLY A 58 -5.82 11.48 -13.31
C GLY A 58 -5.02 10.33 -12.72
N ALA A 59 -3.69 10.48 -12.74
CA ALA A 59 -2.68 9.56 -12.22
C ALA A 59 -3.21 8.70 -11.08
N GLY A 60 -3.33 7.38 -11.31
CA GLY A 60 -3.86 6.46 -10.31
C GLY A 60 -3.14 6.64 -8.98
N MET A 61 -3.88 6.94 -7.91
CA MET A 61 -3.29 7.15 -6.58
C MET A 61 -2.77 5.82 -6.02
N GLU A 62 -1.66 5.89 -5.30
CA GLU A 62 -0.96 4.73 -4.72
C GLU A 62 -0.61 5.01 -3.26
N ILE A 63 -0.49 3.94 -2.47
CA ILE A 63 0.03 4.02 -1.10
C ILE A 63 1.45 3.48 -1.12
N VAL A 64 2.39 4.25 -0.58
CA VAL A 64 3.79 3.85 -0.47
C VAL A 64 4.14 3.72 1.00
N LEU A 65 4.64 2.54 1.37
CA LEU A 65 5.19 2.27 2.69
C LEU A 65 6.71 2.31 2.60
N VAL A 66 7.35 3.20 3.36
CA VAL A 66 8.80 3.41 3.34
C VAL A 66 9.40 2.94 4.66
N LEU A 67 10.30 1.96 4.59
CA LEU A 67 11.08 1.49 5.72
C LEU A 67 12.28 2.41 5.96
N ILE A 68 12.47 2.76 7.23
CA ILE A 68 13.44 3.75 7.67
C ILE A 68 14.49 3.08 8.56
N GLY A 69 15.73 3.54 8.44
CA GLY A 69 16.83 3.14 9.32
C GLY A 69 17.59 1.90 8.86
N ALA A 70 18.62 1.54 9.64
CA ALA A 70 19.61 0.54 9.25
C ALA A 70 19.06 -0.88 9.11
N ALA A 71 17.91 -1.18 9.72
CA ALA A 71 17.25 -2.48 9.66
C ALA A 71 16.26 -2.63 8.49
N ALA A 72 16.05 -1.60 7.67
CA ALA A 72 15.02 -1.56 6.63
C ALA A 72 15.03 -2.79 5.71
N ASN A 73 16.20 -3.20 5.20
CA ASN A 73 16.31 -4.38 4.34
C ASN A 73 15.95 -5.69 5.04
N THR A 74 16.32 -5.83 6.33
CA THR A 74 16.04 -7.04 7.10
C THR A 74 14.55 -7.17 7.43
N LEU A 75 13.88 -6.03 7.62
CA LEU A 75 12.45 -5.95 7.92
C LEU A 75 11.58 -6.04 6.66
N PHE A 76 12.15 -5.84 5.48
CA PHE A 76 11.40 -5.68 4.22
C PHE A 76 10.43 -6.83 3.95
N ASP A 77 10.91 -8.07 3.92
CA ASP A 77 10.08 -9.22 3.59
C ASP A 77 8.95 -9.42 4.62
N GLU A 78 9.25 -9.15 5.90
CA GLU A 78 8.27 -9.25 6.98
C GLU A 78 7.16 -8.20 6.81
N VAL A 79 7.52 -6.96 6.49
CA VAL A 79 6.56 -5.87 6.26
C VAL A 79 5.79 -6.10 4.96
N LEU A 80 6.42 -6.62 3.90
CA LEU A 80 5.75 -6.94 2.65
C LEU A 80 4.63 -7.98 2.86
N GLU A 81 4.91 -9.05 3.59
CA GLU A 81 3.89 -10.06 3.91
C GLU A 81 2.80 -9.52 4.83
N GLN A 82 3.14 -8.63 5.76
CA GLN A 82 2.15 -7.94 6.60
C GLN A 82 1.22 -7.05 5.79
N VAL A 83 1.76 -6.29 4.83
CA VAL A 83 0.96 -5.45 3.94
C VAL A 83 0.04 -6.31 3.07
N LYS A 84 0.54 -7.39 2.46
CA LYS A 84 -0.31 -8.32 1.69
C LYS A 84 -1.45 -8.90 2.53
N SER A 85 -1.14 -9.34 3.76
CA SER A 85 -2.15 -9.86 4.68
C SER A 85 -3.16 -8.78 5.08
N GLY A 86 -2.70 -7.56 5.38
CA GLY A 86 -3.54 -6.43 5.75
C GLY A 86 -4.48 -6.01 4.61
N VAL A 87 -3.98 -5.93 3.38
CA VAL A 87 -4.76 -5.65 2.17
C VAL A 87 -5.82 -6.73 1.94
N ARG A 88 -5.46 -8.01 2.09
CA ARG A 88 -6.42 -9.11 1.96
C ARG A 88 -7.54 -8.99 2.98
N ALA A 89 -7.21 -8.77 4.25
CA ALA A 89 -8.19 -8.60 5.31
C ALA A 89 -9.10 -7.37 5.07
N TRP A 90 -8.55 -6.27 4.57
CA TRP A 90 -9.33 -5.09 4.18
C TRP A 90 -10.31 -5.40 3.05
N ARG A 91 -9.88 -6.09 1.98
CA ARG A 91 -10.76 -6.46 0.85
C ARG A 91 -11.89 -7.38 1.31
N GLU A 92 -11.58 -8.37 2.15
CA GLU A 92 -12.58 -9.28 2.73
C GLU A 92 -13.59 -8.52 3.61
N ASN A 93 -13.12 -7.61 4.47
CA ASN A 93 -14.00 -6.75 5.28
C ASN A 93 -14.87 -5.83 4.40
N ARG A 94 -14.29 -5.18 3.40
CA ARG A 94 -15.01 -4.30 2.47
C ARG A 94 -16.14 -5.05 1.76
N ARG A 95 -15.86 -6.25 1.25
CA ARG A 95 -16.86 -7.11 0.62
C ARG A 95 -18.02 -7.45 1.56
N SER A 96 -17.78 -7.49 2.87
CA SER A 96 -18.82 -7.73 3.87
C SER A 96 -19.62 -6.47 4.24
N VAL A 97 -19.03 -5.27 4.13
CA VAL A 97 -19.63 -4.01 4.60
C VAL A 97 -20.32 -3.25 3.46
N GLU A 98 -19.75 -3.26 2.26
CA GLU A 98 -20.27 -2.54 1.10
C GLU A 98 -20.78 -3.51 0.03
N ARG A 99 -21.88 -3.14 -0.64
CA ARG A 99 -22.38 -3.91 -1.79
C ARG A 99 -21.57 -3.57 -3.02
N GLY A 100 -20.77 -4.52 -3.49
CA GLY A 100 -19.96 -4.40 -4.70
C GLY A 100 -18.75 -5.33 -4.63
N GLU A 101 -18.07 -5.51 -5.76
CA GLU A 101 -16.77 -6.18 -5.77
C GLU A 101 -15.72 -5.19 -5.22
N PRO A 102 -14.92 -5.56 -4.20
CA PRO A 102 -13.85 -4.70 -3.71
C PRO A 102 -12.82 -4.46 -4.83
N PRO A 103 -12.20 -3.27 -4.89
CA PRO A 103 -11.22 -2.97 -5.92
C PRO A 103 -10.09 -3.99 -5.91
N GLU A 104 -9.51 -4.22 -7.09
CA GLU A 104 -8.28 -4.99 -7.20
C GLU A 104 -7.13 -4.18 -6.61
N VAL A 105 -6.31 -4.86 -5.80
CA VAL A 105 -5.17 -4.25 -5.11
C VAL A 105 -3.92 -5.06 -5.42
N GLU A 106 -2.93 -4.38 -5.98
CA GLU A 106 -1.59 -4.90 -6.24
C GLU A 106 -0.63 -4.44 -5.14
N VAL A 107 0.15 -5.36 -4.60
CA VAL A 107 1.20 -5.07 -3.61
C VAL A 107 2.52 -5.55 -4.17
N ALA A 108 3.46 -4.64 -4.37
CA ALA A 108 4.77 -4.92 -4.95
C ALA A 108 5.87 -4.13 -4.24
N PRO A 109 7.12 -4.62 -4.22
CA PRO A 109 8.26 -3.76 -3.92
C PRO A 109 8.24 -2.54 -4.84
N GLU A 110 8.50 -1.35 -4.30
CA GLU A 110 8.79 -0.19 -5.12
C GLU A 110 10.14 -0.45 -5.80
N SER A 111 10.10 -0.80 -7.09
CA SER A 111 11.33 -0.90 -7.87
C SER A 111 11.80 0.52 -8.13
N ASP A 112 12.91 0.90 -7.51
CA ASP A 112 13.61 2.14 -7.86
C ASP A 112 14.03 2.00 -9.34
N GLY A 113 13.25 2.64 -10.22
CA GLY A 113 13.48 2.65 -11.65
C GLY A 113 14.83 3.32 -11.90
N ARG A 114 15.83 2.51 -12.27
CA ARG A 114 17.15 2.98 -12.66
C ARG A 114 17.17 3.47 -14.10
#